data_AF-A0A7K7WT39-F1
#
_entry.id   AF-A0A7K7WT39-F1
#
_cell.length_a   1.000
_cell.length_b   1.000
_cell.length_c   1.000
_cell.angle_alpha   90.00
_cell.angle_beta   90.00
_cell.angle_gamma   90.00
#
_symmetry.space_group_name_H-M   'P 1'
#
loop_
_entity.id
_entity.type
_entity.pdbx_description
1 polymer ?
#
loop_
_entity_poly.entity_id
_entity_poly.type
_entity_poly.pdbx_seq_one_letter_code
_entity_poly.pdbx_strand_id
1 'polypeptide(L)'
;ELRARHGLRLYQLERSCCYSVLLLDEERGRLFVGAKNHLVSLSLDNISQQDRKIYWPAPVEWREECNWAGKDINTECMNFVKILHYYNRTHLYACGTGAFHPTCAFVEVGQHTEDSVFKLDLRHSEDGKGKSPYDPRHAAASVLVGEELYSGVATDLMGRDFTIFRSLGSRPSIRTEQHDSRWLNEPKFVDVFWVPESENPDDDKIYFFFHETAVERPQGLGKTSFARIGQICRNDMGGQRSLVNKWTTFLKARLVCSVPGTDGADTHFDELRDVFLLQTRDKRNPLVYAIFSTSSSVFQGSAVCVYTMADIRRAFLGPFAHKEGPNYQWVSYQARVPYPRPGMCPSKTFGTFSSTKDFPDEVIQFARHHPLMYNPVLPHGHRPLFLQTNTPHTFTRIAVDRVTAADGHYDDPRLTLFLPADVGTVLKVVSVPKESWQSMEELVLEELQVFQDSSPITSLQISSKRQQLYAGSATAVAQLPLHRCGIYGKACAECCLARDPYCAWDGNSCTRYVPNTKR
;
A
#
# COMPACT_ATOMS: atom_id res chain seq x y z
N GLU A 1 -27.27 14.73 12.05
CA GLU A 1 -26.58 16.02 11.83
C GLU A 1 -25.29 15.91 11.02
N LEU A 2 -24.37 14.97 11.32
CA LEU A 2 -23.11 14.78 10.56
C LEU A 2 -23.28 14.62 9.03
N ARG A 3 -24.28 13.83 8.57
CA ARG A 3 -24.56 13.63 7.13
C ARG A 3 -25.01 14.90 6.39
N ALA A 4 -25.74 15.79 7.06
CA ALA A 4 -26.32 16.97 6.42
C ALA A 4 -25.35 18.16 6.35
N ARG A 5 -24.38 18.25 7.28
CA ARG A 5 -23.43 19.38 7.34
C ARG A 5 -22.11 19.16 6.60
N HIS A 6 -21.67 17.92 6.39
CA HIS A 6 -20.32 17.64 5.89
C HIS A 6 -20.25 17.08 4.46
N GLY A 7 -21.37 16.96 3.74
CA GLY A 7 -21.39 16.31 2.42
C GLY A 7 -21.00 14.82 2.45
N LEU A 8 -20.97 14.22 3.66
CA LEU A 8 -20.64 12.83 3.90
C LEU A 8 -21.79 11.93 3.42
N ARG A 9 -21.47 11.00 2.54
CA ARG A 9 -22.38 9.93 2.12
C ARG A 9 -21.84 8.59 2.60
N LEU A 10 -22.76 7.71 3.00
CA LEU A 10 -22.43 6.39 3.53
C LEU A 10 -23.14 5.31 2.73
N TYR A 11 -22.46 4.19 2.55
CA TYR A 11 -22.99 2.97 1.95
C TYR A 11 -22.77 1.79 2.90
N GLN A 12 -23.81 0.96 3.07
CA GLN A 12 -23.79 -0.22 3.93
C GLN A 12 -24.59 -1.36 3.28
N LEU A 13 -24.06 -2.57 3.37
CA LEU A 13 -24.74 -3.81 3.05
C LEU A 13 -25.39 -4.42 4.30
N GLU A 14 -26.59 -4.95 4.14
CA GLU A 14 -27.21 -5.79 5.16
C GLU A 14 -26.42 -7.10 5.34
N ARG A 15 -26.17 -7.49 6.60
CA ARG A 15 -25.51 -8.75 6.98
C ARG A 15 -24.10 -8.97 6.38
N SER A 16 -23.42 -7.90 5.98
CA SER A 16 -22.01 -7.91 5.58
C SER A 16 -21.19 -6.93 6.42
N CYS A 17 -19.88 -6.95 6.25
CA CYS A 17 -18.92 -6.08 6.93
C CYS A 17 -17.67 -5.94 6.08
N CYS A 18 -16.69 -5.24 6.63
CA CYS A 18 -15.29 -5.44 6.30
C CYS A 18 -14.96 -4.99 4.88
N TYR A 19 -15.27 -3.72 4.58
CA TYR A 19 -15.05 -3.04 3.29
C TYR A 19 -13.56 -2.70 3.11
N SER A 20 -12.73 -3.73 3.12
CA SER A 20 -11.28 -3.62 3.23
C SER A 20 -10.56 -3.39 1.90
N VAL A 21 -11.26 -3.54 0.77
CA VAL A 21 -10.68 -3.38 -0.57
C VAL A 21 -11.53 -2.39 -1.37
N LEU A 22 -10.89 -1.33 -1.87
CA LEU A 22 -11.51 -0.30 -2.71
C LEU A 22 -10.70 -0.17 -4.00
N LEU A 23 -11.36 -0.30 -5.14
CA LEU A 23 -10.78 -0.10 -6.46
C LEU A 23 -11.55 1.00 -7.20
N LEU A 24 -10.88 2.14 -7.42
CA LEU A 24 -11.45 3.32 -8.05
C LEU A 24 -11.40 3.20 -9.59
N ASP A 25 -12.55 3.35 -10.26
CA ASP A 25 -12.70 3.41 -11.72
C ASP A 25 -13.23 4.77 -12.15
N GLU A 26 -12.34 5.70 -12.42
CA GLU A 26 -12.74 7.03 -12.89
C GLU A 26 -13.31 7.02 -14.32
N GLU A 27 -12.92 6.06 -15.16
CA GLU A 27 -13.39 5.95 -16.54
C GLU A 27 -14.85 5.52 -16.59
N ARG A 28 -15.22 4.49 -15.83
CA ARG A 28 -16.62 4.02 -15.72
C ARG A 28 -17.44 4.80 -14.70
N GLY A 29 -16.83 5.70 -13.95
CA GLY A 29 -17.53 6.40 -12.87
C GLY A 29 -17.98 5.46 -11.74
N ARG A 30 -17.19 4.41 -11.46
CA ARG A 30 -17.53 3.38 -10.46
C ARG A 30 -16.47 3.23 -9.37
N LEU A 31 -16.91 2.89 -8.18
CA LEU A 31 -16.06 2.39 -7.09
C LEU A 31 -16.40 0.92 -6.87
N PHE A 32 -15.45 0.03 -7.11
CA PHE A 32 -15.61 -1.38 -6.78
C PHE A 32 -15.12 -1.65 -5.36
N VAL A 33 -15.90 -2.43 -4.61
CA VAL A 33 -15.68 -2.68 -3.19
C VAL A 33 -15.70 -4.18 -2.91
N GLY A 34 -14.64 -4.67 -2.28
CA GLY A 34 -14.57 -6.02 -1.72
C GLY A 34 -14.99 -6.02 -0.25
N ALA A 35 -15.95 -6.88 0.09
CA ALA A 35 -16.49 -7.03 1.44
C ALA A 35 -16.66 -8.51 1.81
N LYS A 36 -17.21 -8.78 3.01
CA LYS A 36 -17.57 -10.14 3.43
C LYS A 36 -18.68 -10.71 2.52
N ASN A 37 -18.39 -11.81 1.84
CA ASN A 37 -19.21 -12.54 0.87
C ASN A 37 -19.72 -11.71 -0.32
N HIS A 38 -19.19 -10.50 -0.53
CA HIS A 38 -19.75 -9.59 -1.53
C HIS A 38 -18.68 -8.83 -2.28
N LEU A 39 -18.95 -8.64 -3.57
CA LEU A 39 -18.37 -7.59 -4.39
C LEU A 39 -19.47 -6.58 -4.71
N VAL A 40 -19.15 -5.30 -4.65
CA VAL A 40 -20.11 -4.22 -4.90
C VAL A 40 -19.53 -3.23 -5.90
N SER A 41 -20.37 -2.74 -6.80
CA SER A 41 -20.07 -1.61 -7.69
C SER A 41 -20.95 -0.42 -7.32
N LEU A 42 -20.33 0.67 -6.88
CA LEU A 42 -20.99 1.90 -6.42
C LEU A 42 -20.78 3.02 -7.44
N SER A 43 -21.75 3.93 -7.58
CA SER A 43 -21.57 5.13 -8.41
C SER A 43 -20.61 6.12 -7.74
N LEU A 44 -19.65 6.68 -8.48
CA LEU A 44 -18.79 7.75 -7.97
C LEU A 44 -19.52 9.07 -7.79
N ASP A 45 -20.65 9.29 -8.48
CA ASP A 45 -21.46 10.49 -8.31
C ASP A 45 -22.19 10.47 -6.97
N ASN A 46 -22.65 9.30 -6.54
CA ASN A 46 -23.23 9.09 -5.22
C ASN A 46 -23.15 7.60 -4.83
N ILE A 47 -22.29 7.28 -3.85
CA ILE A 47 -22.09 5.89 -3.42
C ILE A 47 -23.32 5.26 -2.76
N SER A 48 -24.28 6.07 -2.30
CA SER A 48 -25.50 5.58 -1.66
C SER A 48 -26.61 5.23 -2.67
N GLN A 49 -26.34 5.34 -3.97
CA GLN A 49 -27.32 5.14 -5.04
C GLN A 49 -26.75 4.22 -6.13
N GLN A 50 -27.65 3.51 -6.82
CA GLN A 50 -27.35 2.69 -8.01
C GLN A 50 -26.25 1.65 -7.79
N ASP A 51 -26.33 0.92 -6.68
CA ASP A 51 -25.39 -0.15 -6.37
C ASP A 51 -25.70 -1.43 -7.13
N ARG A 52 -24.65 -2.16 -7.52
CA ARG A 52 -24.74 -3.53 -8.02
C ARG A 52 -23.96 -4.45 -7.11
N LYS A 53 -24.53 -5.61 -6.80
CA LYS A 53 -23.96 -6.55 -5.82
C LYS A 53 -23.79 -7.91 -6.47
N ILE A 54 -22.66 -8.53 -6.20
CA ILE A 54 -22.42 -9.95 -6.44
C ILE A 54 -22.30 -10.60 -5.08
N TYR A 55 -23.13 -11.62 -4.83
CA TYR A 55 -22.99 -12.48 -3.66
C TYR A 55 -22.01 -13.60 -4.00
N TRP A 56 -20.86 -13.61 -3.34
CA TRP A 56 -19.77 -14.56 -3.55
C TRP A 56 -19.32 -15.19 -2.21
N PRO A 57 -20.16 -16.06 -1.60
CA PRO A 57 -19.81 -16.79 -0.39
C PRO A 57 -18.89 -17.98 -0.69
N ALA A 58 -18.30 -18.54 0.36
CA ALA A 58 -17.66 -19.85 0.29
C ALA A 58 -18.73 -20.97 0.18
N PRO A 59 -18.45 -22.07 -0.55
CA PRO A 59 -19.28 -23.27 -0.57
C PRO A 59 -19.58 -23.81 0.82
N VAL A 60 -20.71 -24.51 1.00
CA VAL A 60 -21.13 -25.02 2.31
C VAL A 60 -20.11 -26.02 2.85
N GLU A 61 -19.55 -26.87 1.99
CA GLU A 61 -18.57 -27.88 2.37
C GLU A 61 -17.31 -27.25 2.99
N TRP A 62 -16.76 -26.20 2.36
CA TRP A 62 -15.60 -25.48 2.88
C TRP A 62 -15.89 -24.76 4.20
N ARG A 63 -17.12 -24.27 4.38
CA ARG A 63 -17.53 -23.65 5.64
C ARG A 63 -17.64 -24.67 6.77
N GLU A 64 -18.13 -25.87 6.49
CA GLU A 64 -18.17 -26.98 7.45
C GLU A 64 -16.76 -27.46 7.80
N GLU A 65 -15.88 -27.64 6.81
CA GLU A 65 -14.46 -27.99 7.02
C GLU A 65 -13.74 -26.95 7.89
N CYS A 66 -13.92 -25.66 7.58
CA CYS A 66 -13.40 -24.55 8.39
C CYS A 66 -13.88 -24.61 9.84
N ASN A 67 -15.16 -24.91 10.05
CA ASN A 67 -15.73 -25.04 11.40
C ASN A 67 -15.19 -26.27 12.13
N TRP A 68 -15.00 -27.41 11.44
CA TRP A 68 -14.38 -28.61 12.01
C TRP A 68 -12.90 -28.39 12.36
N ALA A 69 -12.23 -27.48 11.65
CA ALA A 69 -10.89 -27.00 12.02
C ALA A 69 -10.88 -26.04 13.24
N GLY A 70 -12.04 -25.81 13.88
CA GLY A 70 -12.19 -25.03 15.11
C GLY A 70 -12.30 -23.52 14.90
N LYS A 71 -12.63 -23.06 13.69
CA LYS A 71 -12.86 -21.65 13.36
C LYS A 71 -14.34 -21.28 13.52
N ASP A 72 -14.61 -20.00 13.80
CA ASP A 72 -15.99 -19.55 13.99
C ASP A 72 -16.77 -19.48 12.66
N ILE A 73 -17.91 -20.18 12.60
CA ILE A 73 -18.75 -20.31 11.41
C ILE A 73 -19.34 -18.98 10.90
N ASN A 74 -19.49 -17.97 11.75
CA ASN A 74 -20.15 -16.70 11.48
C ASN A 74 -19.16 -15.56 11.23
N THR A 75 -17.99 -15.58 11.89
CA THR A 75 -16.99 -14.53 11.82
C THR A 75 -15.76 -14.89 10.99
N GLU A 76 -15.39 -16.17 10.90
CA GLU A 76 -14.15 -16.62 10.25
C GLU A 76 -14.42 -17.44 8.98
N CYS A 77 -15.39 -18.36 9.01
CA CYS A 77 -15.71 -19.26 7.89
C CYS A 77 -16.63 -18.61 6.84
N MET A 78 -16.17 -17.47 6.32
CA MET A 78 -16.81 -16.70 5.26
C MET A 78 -15.76 -16.34 4.20
N ASN A 79 -16.22 -15.93 3.02
CA ASN A 79 -15.33 -15.41 2.00
C ASN A 79 -15.11 -13.90 2.22
N PHE A 80 -13.91 -13.50 2.61
CA PHE A 80 -13.55 -12.08 2.71
C PHE A 80 -12.74 -11.73 1.47
N VAL A 81 -13.26 -10.82 0.63
CA VAL A 81 -12.50 -10.33 -0.53
C VAL A 81 -11.29 -9.55 -0.02
N LYS A 82 -10.10 -9.95 -0.48
CA LYS A 82 -8.80 -9.39 -0.06
C LYS A 82 -8.05 -8.71 -1.19
N ILE A 83 -8.34 -9.07 -2.44
CA ILE A 83 -7.68 -8.54 -3.63
C ILE A 83 -8.73 -8.19 -4.67
N LEU A 84 -8.54 -7.03 -5.31
CA LEU A 84 -9.34 -6.59 -6.45
C LEU A 84 -8.49 -5.72 -7.36
N HIS A 85 -8.29 -6.15 -8.61
CA HIS A 85 -7.50 -5.44 -9.62
C HIS A 85 -8.20 -5.39 -10.96
N TYR A 86 -7.86 -4.41 -11.81
CA TYR A 86 -8.21 -4.48 -13.23
C TYR A 86 -7.38 -5.58 -13.89
N TYR A 87 -8.02 -6.55 -14.52
CA TYR A 87 -7.33 -7.55 -15.32
C TYR A 87 -7.13 -7.07 -16.76
N ASN A 88 -8.22 -6.57 -17.34
CA ASN A 88 -8.23 -5.96 -18.67
C ASN A 88 -9.36 -4.91 -18.73
N ARG A 89 -9.71 -4.45 -19.94
CA ARG A 89 -10.76 -3.43 -20.11
C ARG A 89 -12.17 -3.91 -19.82
N THR A 90 -12.41 -5.21 -19.64
CA THR A 90 -13.76 -5.76 -19.45
C THR A 90 -13.89 -6.58 -18.17
N HIS A 91 -12.78 -6.99 -17.56
CA HIS A 91 -12.74 -7.87 -16.41
C HIS A 91 -11.87 -7.30 -15.28
N LEU A 92 -12.35 -7.49 -14.06
CA LEU A 92 -11.55 -7.40 -12.84
C LEU A 92 -11.07 -8.80 -12.44
N TYR A 93 -9.99 -8.85 -11.67
CA TYR A 93 -9.53 -10.05 -10.98
C TYR A 93 -9.75 -9.88 -9.48
N ALA A 94 -10.50 -10.79 -8.87
CA ALA A 94 -10.84 -10.75 -7.46
C ALA A 94 -10.40 -12.03 -6.75
N CYS A 95 -9.86 -11.90 -5.53
CA CYS A 95 -9.56 -13.04 -4.66
C CYS A 95 -10.09 -12.81 -3.25
N GLY A 96 -10.50 -13.90 -2.60
CA GLY A 96 -10.91 -13.87 -1.20
C GLY A 96 -10.48 -15.10 -0.42
N THR A 97 -10.70 -15.06 0.89
CA THR A 97 -10.29 -16.11 1.84
C THR A 97 -11.02 -17.44 1.67
N GLY A 98 -12.20 -17.42 1.04
CA GLY A 98 -13.01 -18.61 0.77
C GLY A 98 -13.23 -19.52 1.99
N ALA A 99 -13.46 -18.96 3.18
CA ALA A 99 -13.56 -19.72 4.43
C ALA A 99 -12.32 -20.61 4.70
N PHE A 100 -11.12 -20.03 4.65
CA PHE A 100 -9.84 -20.75 4.74
C PHE A 100 -9.57 -21.70 3.54
N HIS A 101 -10.21 -21.45 2.40
CA HIS A 101 -9.88 -22.03 1.11
C HIS A 101 -9.78 -20.90 0.08
N PRO A 102 -8.63 -20.19 0.01
CA PRO A 102 -8.48 -19.02 -0.83
C PRO A 102 -8.86 -19.31 -2.29
N THR A 103 -9.68 -18.45 -2.87
CA THR A 103 -10.21 -18.61 -4.23
C THR A 103 -10.16 -17.28 -4.97
N CYS A 104 -9.93 -17.35 -6.28
CA CYS A 104 -9.97 -16.21 -7.17
C CYS A 104 -10.96 -16.43 -8.31
N ALA A 105 -11.47 -15.35 -8.88
CA ALA A 105 -12.37 -15.35 -10.01
C ALA A 105 -12.30 -14.03 -10.79
N PHE A 106 -12.73 -14.08 -12.06
CA PHE A 106 -12.87 -12.91 -12.90
C PHE A 106 -14.26 -12.28 -12.74
N VAL A 107 -14.33 -10.96 -12.78
CA VAL A 107 -15.58 -10.20 -12.67
C VAL A 107 -15.75 -9.37 -13.92
N GLU A 108 -16.74 -9.70 -14.73
CA GLU A 108 -17.10 -8.94 -15.92
C GLU A 108 -17.76 -7.62 -15.52
N VAL A 109 -17.22 -6.49 -15.98
CA VAL A 109 -17.66 -5.12 -15.67
C VAL A 109 -18.08 -4.30 -16.89
N GLY A 110 -17.97 -4.88 -18.10
CA GLY A 110 -18.19 -4.14 -19.34
C GLY A 110 -17.10 -3.12 -19.65
N GLN A 111 -17.15 -2.54 -20.84
CA GLN A 111 -16.13 -1.60 -21.32
C GLN A 111 -16.53 -0.14 -21.08
N HIS A 112 -17.83 0.17 -21.15
CA HIS A 112 -18.37 1.52 -21.06
C HIS A 112 -19.27 1.70 -19.84
N THR A 113 -19.46 2.95 -19.42
CA THR A 113 -20.33 3.32 -18.29
C THR A 113 -21.78 2.85 -18.48
N GLU A 114 -22.24 2.77 -19.73
CA GLU A 114 -23.58 2.30 -20.11
C GLU A 114 -23.73 0.78 -20.00
N ASP A 115 -22.61 0.04 -20.06
CA ASP A 115 -22.63 -1.41 -19.94
C ASP A 115 -23.08 -1.77 -18.52
N SER A 116 -24.28 -2.34 -18.42
CA SER A 116 -24.88 -2.65 -17.13
C SER A 116 -24.32 -3.91 -16.47
N VAL A 117 -23.12 -4.33 -16.88
CA VAL A 117 -22.55 -5.63 -16.54
C VAL A 117 -21.79 -5.56 -15.22
N PHE A 118 -22.11 -6.49 -14.32
CA PHE A 118 -21.36 -6.75 -13.10
C PHE A 118 -21.62 -8.20 -12.72
N LYS A 119 -20.85 -9.13 -13.29
CA LYS A 119 -21.10 -10.58 -13.20
C LYS A 119 -19.82 -11.32 -12.84
N LEU A 120 -19.95 -12.28 -11.94
CA LEU A 120 -18.84 -13.16 -11.56
C LEU A 120 -18.77 -14.35 -12.51
N ASP A 121 -17.59 -14.61 -13.07
CA ASP A 121 -17.34 -15.81 -13.84
C ASP A 121 -16.79 -16.92 -12.93
N LEU A 122 -17.70 -17.78 -12.46
CA LEU A 122 -17.35 -18.94 -11.63
C LEU A 122 -16.80 -20.12 -12.44
N ARG A 123 -16.94 -20.14 -13.78
CA ARG A 123 -16.44 -21.25 -14.62
C ARG A 123 -14.92 -21.26 -14.68
N HIS A 124 -14.31 -20.09 -14.54
CA HIS A 124 -12.88 -19.88 -14.49
C HIS A 124 -12.39 -19.53 -13.07
N SER A 125 -13.00 -20.14 -12.04
CA SER A 125 -12.49 -19.99 -10.68
C SER A 125 -11.13 -20.65 -10.54
N GLU A 126 -10.20 -19.94 -9.90
CA GLU A 126 -8.83 -20.38 -9.72
C GLU A 126 -8.49 -20.58 -8.24
N ASP A 127 -7.49 -21.43 -8.00
CA ASP A 127 -6.85 -21.52 -6.69
C ASP A 127 -6.26 -20.15 -6.29
N GLY A 128 -6.63 -19.71 -5.09
CA GLY A 128 -6.18 -18.46 -4.48
C GLY A 128 -4.95 -18.63 -3.60
N LYS A 129 -4.40 -19.84 -3.46
CA LYS A 129 -3.18 -20.07 -2.67
C LYS A 129 -2.02 -19.25 -3.21
N GLY A 130 -1.36 -18.51 -2.32
CA GLY A 130 -0.28 -17.59 -2.70
C GLY A 130 -0.77 -16.26 -3.26
N LYS A 131 -2.08 -16.09 -3.48
CA LYS A 131 -2.70 -14.85 -3.95
C LYS A 131 -3.46 -14.17 -2.81
N SER A 132 -4.39 -14.88 -2.16
CA SER A 132 -5.14 -14.41 -0.99
C SER A 132 -4.75 -15.19 0.26
N PRO A 133 -4.77 -14.56 1.45
CA PRO A 133 -4.59 -15.28 2.71
C PRO A 133 -5.77 -16.19 3.02
N TYR A 134 -5.51 -17.18 3.87
CA TYR A 134 -6.52 -18.08 4.45
C TYR A 134 -7.31 -17.38 5.57
N ASP A 135 -6.59 -16.75 6.50
CA ASP A 135 -7.18 -16.07 7.66
C ASP A 135 -7.60 -14.64 7.29
N PRO A 136 -8.85 -14.21 7.56
CA PRO A 136 -9.31 -12.85 7.26
C PRO A 136 -8.61 -11.75 8.06
N ARG A 137 -7.88 -12.07 9.14
CA ARG A 137 -7.07 -11.11 9.89
C ARG A 137 -5.73 -10.83 9.23
N HIS A 138 -5.29 -11.70 8.33
CA HIS A 138 -4.08 -11.47 7.57
C HIS A 138 -4.34 -10.47 6.43
N ALA A 139 -3.43 -9.52 6.31
CA ALA A 139 -3.41 -8.58 5.20
C ALA A 139 -2.89 -9.26 3.93
N ALA A 140 -3.27 -8.70 2.79
CA ALA A 140 -2.74 -9.04 1.49
C ALA A 140 -2.29 -7.77 0.81
N ALA A 141 -1.04 -7.73 0.37
CA ALA A 141 -0.54 -6.66 -0.48
C ALA A 141 -0.38 -7.23 -1.89
N SER A 142 -0.84 -6.54 -2.92
CA SER A 142 -0.73 -7.05 -4.29
C SER A 142 -0.77 -5.97 -5.35
N VAL A 143 -0.19 -6.28 -6.51
CA VAL A 143 -0.29 -5.48 -7.73
C VAL A 143 -0.41 -6.42 -8.93
N LEU A 144 -1.31 -6.11 -9.85
CA LEU A 144 -1.42 -6.78 -11.14
C LEU A 144 -0.72 -5.95 -12.21
N VAL A 145 0.26 -6.53 -12.90
CA VAL A 145 1.03 -5.83 -13.95
C VAL A 145 1.01 -6.64 -15.23
N GLY A 146 0.24 -6.16 -16.21
CA GLY A 146 -0.12 -6.99 -17.37
C GLY A 146 -0.99 -8.15 -16.91
N GLU A 147 -0.58 -9.38 -17.19
CA GLU A 147 -1.31 -10.60 -16.81
C GLU A 147 -0.73 -11.30 -15.58
N GLU A 148 0.24 -10.68 -14.89
CA GLU A 148 0.95 -11.28 -13.75
C GLU A 148 0.56 -10.61 -12.44
N LEU A 149 0.14 -11.41 -11.46
CA LEU A 149 -0.18 -10.97 -10.11
C LEU A 149 1.01 -11.17 -9.18
N TYR A 150 1.49 -10.08 -8.62
CA TYR A 150 2.50 -10.04 -7.57
C TYR A 150 1.80 -9.83 -6.24
N SER A 151 2.07 -10.69 -5.26
CA SER A 151 1.34 -10.71 -4.00
C SER A 151 2.24 -11.07 -2.82
N GLY A 152 2.05 -10.38 -1.70
CA GLY A 152 2.67 -10.68 -0.41
C GLY A 152 1.59 -11.16 0.55
N VAL A 153 1.59 -12.46 0.88
CA VAL A 153 0.55 -13.11 1.69
C VAL A 153 1.09 -14.23 2.57
N ALA A 154 0.29 -14.61 3.57
CA ALA A 154 0.44 -15.88 4.27
C ALA A 154 -0.23 -17.01 3.48
N THR A 155 0.45 -18.14 3.30
CA THR A 155 0.04 -19.23 2.39
C THR A 155 -0.42 -20.51 3.06
N ASP A 156 -0.45 -20.55 4.39
CA ASP A 156 -0.87 -21.71 5.16
C ASP A 156 -2.02 -21.39 6.12
N LEU A 157 -2.74 -22.44 6.52
CA LEU A 157 -3.86 -22.37 7.44
C LEU A 157 -3.45 -21.80 8.81
N MET A 158 -2.20 -22.06 9.23
CA MET A 158 -1.66 -21.57 10.50
C MET A 158 -1.16 -20.13 10.43
N GLY A 159 -1.04 -19.56 9.23
CA GLY A 159 -0.56 -18.19 9.04
C GLY A 159 0.91 -17.99 9.43
N ARG A 160 1.77 -18.98 9.15
CA ARG A 160 3.20 -18.97 9.47
C ARG A 160 4.11 -19.00 8.24
N ASP A 161 3.66 -19.55 7.12
CA ASP A 161 4.39 -19.51 5.84
C ASP A 161 4.01 -18.23 5.10
N PHE A 162 4.93 -17.26 5.06
CA PHE A 162 4.75 -16.01 4.34
C PHE A 162 5.55 -16.04 3.05
N THR A 163 4.98 -15.48 1.99
CA THR A 163 5.65 -15.45 0.70
C THR A 163 5.40 -14.15 -0.04
N ILE A 164 6.40 -13.75 -0.82
CA ILE A 164 6.19 -12.90 -2.00
C ILE A 164 6.06 -13.83 -3.20
N PHE A 165 4.94 -13.76 -3.90
CA PHE A 165 4.53 -14.69 -4.95
C PHE A 165 4.19 -13.96 -6.24
N ARG A 166 4.68 -14.49 -7.37
CA ARG A 166 4.15 -14.17 -8.70
C ARG A 166 3.34 -15.36 -9.18
N SER A 167 2.12 -15.07 -9.59
CA SER A 167 1.17 -15.99 -10.18
C SER A 167 0.52 -15.37 -11.42
N LEU A 168 -0.36 -16.13 -12.07
CA LEU A 168 -0.92 -15.77 -13.37
C LEU A 168 0.14 -15.61 -14.46
N GLY A 169 -0.33 -15.34 -15.68
CA GLY A 169 0.50 -15.22 -16.87
C GLY A 169 1.01 -16.56 -17.39
N SER A 170 1.82 -16.48 -18.44
CA SER A 170 2.41 -17.65 -19.12
C SER A 170 3.70 -18.16 -18.46
N ARG A 171 4.30 -17.37 -17.56
CA ARG A 171 5.54 -17.70 -16.87
C ARG A 171 5.29 -18.60 -15.66
N PRO A 172 6.28 -19.44 -15.27
CA PRO A 172 6.15 -20.22 -14.06
C PRO A 172 5.99 -19.31 -12.84
N SER A 173 5.18 -19.77 -11.89
CA SER A 173 5.01 -19.10 -10.61
C SER A 173 6.32 -19.10 -9.82
N ILE A 174 6.65 -17.96 -9.22
CA ILE A 174 7.88 -17.77 -8.46
C ILE A 174 7.55 -17.32 -7.04
N ARG A 175 8.28 -17.85 -6.06
CA ARG A 175 8.09 -17.53 -4.64
C ARG A 175 9.38 -17.18 -3.91
N THR A 176 9.27 -16.59 -2.73
CA THR A 176 10.42 -16.46 -1.82
C THR A 176 10.79 -17.81 -1.22
N GLU A 177 12.03 -17.92 -0.73
CA GLU A 177 12.48 -19.10 -0.01
C GLU A 177 11.65 -19.34 1.26
N GLN A 178 11.29 -20.60 1.50
CA GLN A 178 10.45 -21.00 2.63
C GLN A 178 11.31 -21.28 3.86
N HIS A 179 10.77 -20.95 5.03
CA HIS A 179 11.39 -21.25 6.33
C HIS A 179 12.80 -20.66 6.50
N ASP A 180 13.12 -19.57 5.80
CA ASP A 180 14.36 -18.83 5.96
C ASP A 180 14.05 -17.40 6.43
N SER A 181 14.29 -17.13 7.71
CA SER A 181 14.02 -15.82 8.32
C SER A 181 14.89 -14.69 7.75
N ARG A 182 15.99 -15.00 7.05
CA ARG A 182 16.78 -14.00 6.32
C ARG A 182 15.96 -13.37 5.21
N TRP A 183 15.09 -14.15 4.57
CA TRP A 183 14.21 -13.69 3.49
C TRP A 183 13.01 -12.94 4.03
N LEU A 184 12.20 -13.61 4.85
CA LEU A 184 11.00 -13.06 5.46
C LEU A 184 10.83 -13.63 6.86
N ASN A 185 10.61 -12.77 7.86
CA ASN A 185 10.46 -13.21 9.26
C ASN A 185 9.18 -12.67 9.90
N GLU A 186 8.10 -13.45 9.82
CA GLU A 186 6.76 -13.05 10.29
C GLU A 186 6.28 -11.70 9.71
N PRO A 187 6.42 -11.44 8.38
CA PRO A 187 6.09 -10.15 7.81
C PRO A 187 4.59 -9.83 7.86
N LYS A 188 4.29 -8.55 7.97
CA LYS A 188 2.98 -7.96 7.72
C LYS A 188 3.09 -7.07 6.49
N PHE A 189 2.53 -7.57 5.40
CA PHE A 189 2.56 -6.86 4.11
C PHE A 189 1.59 -5.68 4.13
N VAL A 190 2.04 -4.55 3.59
CA VAL A 190 1.31 -3.28 3.56
C VAL A 190 0.88 -2.99 2.12
N ASP A 191 1.84 -2.81 1.20
CA ASP A 191 1.55 -2.48 -0.20
C ASP A 191 2.60 -3.02 -1.18
N VAL A 192 2.25 -3.05 -2.46
CA VAL A 192 3.14 -3.46 -3.56
C VAL A 192 2.98 -2.50 -4.72
N PHE A 193 4.10 -2.06 -5.31
CA PHE A 193 4.09 -1.13 -6.43
C PHE A 193 5.02 -1.55 -7.55
N TRP A 194 4.57 -1.34 -8.77
CA TRP A 194 5.41 -1.43 -9.96
C TRP A 194 6.01 -0.05 -10.27
N VAL A 195 7.33 -0.02 -10.46
CA VAL A 195 8.05 1.20 -10.85
C VAL A 195 9.01 0.85 -11.99
N PRO A 196 8.92 1.55 -13.14
CA PRO A 196 9.89 1.39 -14.21
C PRO A 196 11.24 2.01 -13.79
N GLU A 197 12.35 1.35 -14.12
CA GLU A 197 13.70 1.85 -13.82
C GLU A 197 14.35 2.55 -15.02
N SER A 198 13.99 2.16 -16.24
CA SER A 198 14.50 2.74 -17.49
C SER A 198 13.40 2.77 -18.56
N GLU A 199 13.74 3.17 -19.79
CA GLU A 199 12.83 3.02 -20.94
C GLU A 199 12.67 1.55 -21.36
N ASN A 200 13.57 0.66 -20.92
CA ASN A 200 13.52 -0.76 -21.18
C ASN A 200 12.66 -1.47 -20.11
N PRO A 201 11.53 -2.10 -20.48
CA PRO A 201 10.68 -2.82 -19.53
C PRO A 201 11.36 -4.01 -18.85
N ASP A 202 12.47 -4.51 -19.39
CA ASP A 202 13.26 -5.57 -18.74
C ASP A 202 13.90 -5.10 -17.43
N ASP A 203 14.07 -3.79 -17.23
CA ASP A 203 14.63 -3.22 -16.01
C ASP A 203 13.54 -2.91 -14.96
N ASP A 204 12.25 -3.14 -15.28
CA ASP A 204 11.13 -2.90 -14.38
C ASP A 204 11.28 -3.66 -13.06
N LYS A 205 10.98 -2.99 -11.96
CA LYS A 205 10.98 -3.57 -10.62
C LYS A 205 9.63 -3.52 -9.96
N ILE A 206 9.42 -4.49 -9.08
CA ILE A 206 8.29 -4.53 -8.16
C ILE A 206 8.82 -4.32 -6.74
N TYR A 207 8.28 -3.33 -6.05
CA TYR A 207 8.66 -2.98 -4.69
C TYR A 207 7.58 -3.41 -3.71
N PHE A 208 7.97 -4.17 -2.68
CA PHE A 208 7.10 -4.65 -1.61
C PHE A 208 7.36 -3.87 -0.34
N PHE A 209 6.31 -3.40 0.31
CA PHE A 209 6.36 -2.66 1.56
C PHE A 209 5.74 -3.51 2.66
N PHE A 210 6.48 -3.74 3.73
CA PHE A 210 6.06 -4.58 4.85
C PHE A 210 6.83 -4.22 6.11
N HIS A 211 6.41 -4.72 7.25
CA HIS A 211 7.23 -4.74 8.46
C HIS A 211 7.36 -6.18 8.97
N GLU A 212 8.47 -6.53 9.58
CA GLU A 212 8.78 -7.90 9.98
C GLU A 212 9.62 -7.94 11.26
N THR A 213 9.73 -9.11 11.89
CA THR A 213 10.62 -9.29 13.05
C THR A 213 12.09 -9.19 12.60
N ALA A 214 12.83 -8.22 13.13
CA ALA A 214 14.21 -7.92 12.77
C ALA A 214 15.16 -9.07 13.12
N VAL A 215 15.89 -9.57 12.12
CA VAL A 215 16.91 -10.61 12.30
C VAL A 215 18.28 -10.04 12.65
N GLU A 216 18.47 -8.74 12.39
CA GLU A 216 19.72 -8.01 12.61
C GLU A 216 19.92 -7.50 14.03
N ARG A 217 18.89 -7.56 14.86
CA ARG A 217 19.00 -7.21 16.28
C ARG A 217 19.64 -8.36 17.06
N PRO A 218 20.55 -8.10 18.01
CA PRO A 218 21.14 -9.15 18.83
C PRO A 218 20.09 -9.93 19.63
N GLN A 219 20.27 -11.24 19.71
CA GLN A 219 19.41 -12.12 20.51
C GLN A 219 19.48 -11.70 21.98
N GLY A 220 18.32 -11.49 22.62
CA GLY A 220 18.21 -11.11 24.05
C GLY A 220 17.68 -9.70 24.32
N LEU A 221 17.65 -8.81 23.33
CA LEU A 221 17.10 -7.44 23.45
C LEU A 221 15.58 -7.35 23.20
N GLY A 222 14.87 -8.48 23.23
CA GLY A 222 13.44 -8.57 22.91
C GLY A 222 13.16 -8.58 21.39
N LYS A 223 11.92 -8.93 21.03
CA LYS A 223 11.45 -8.89 19.63
C LYS A 223 11.27 -7.44 19.20
N THR A 224 11.76 -7.09 18.00
CA THR A 224 11.58 -5.76 17.41
C THR A 224 11.15 -5.92 15.97
N SER A 225 10.12 -5.17 15.60
CA SER A 225 9.62 -5.05 14.24
C SER A 225 10.46 -4.00 13.51
N PHE A 226 10.81 -4.22 12.25
CA PHE A 226 11.35 -3.19 11.38
C PHE A 226 10.55 -3.11 10.10
N ALA A 227 10.26 -1.88 9.67
CA ALA A 227 9.76 -1.59 8.35
C ALA A 227 10.80 -1.89 7.27
N ARG A 228 10.34 -2.45 6.16
CA ARG A 228 11.13 -2.93 5.04
C ARG A 228 10.56 -2.45 3.72
N ILE A 229 11.48 -2.21 2.80
CA ILE A 229 11.20 -2.22 1.38
C ILE A 229 11.94 -3.41 0.75
N GLY A 230 11.22 -4.27 0.05
CA GLY A 230 11.75 -5.34 -0.78
C GLY A 230 11.72 -4.94 -2.25
N GLN A 231 12.67 -5.40 -3.05
CA GLN A 231 12.65 -5.28 -4.52
C GLN A 231 12.74 -6.66 -5.16
N ILE A 232 12.11 -6.81 -6.33
CA ILE A 232 12.34 -7.90 -7.28
C ILE A 232 12.35 -7.34 -8.70
N CYS A 233 13.02 -8.02 -9.62
CA CYS A 233 12.92 -7.73 -11.05
C CYS A 233 11.68 -8.41 -11.63
N ARG A 234 10.91 -7.66 -12.44
CA ARG A 234 9.68 -8.16 -13.05
C ARG A 234 9.93 -9.37 -13.94
N ASN A 235 11.04 -9.37 -14.68
CA ASN A 235 11.41 -10.43 -15.62
C ASN A 235 12.23 -11.59 -15.00
N ASP A 236 12.32 -11.69 -13.67
CA ASP A 236 12.99 -12.81 -12.99
C ASP A 236 12.29 -14.15 -13.32
N MET A 237 13.09 -15.17 -13.64
CA MET A 237 12.65 -16.50 -14.06
C MET A 237 13.08 -17.61 -13.09
N GLY A 238 13.67 -17.23 -11.96
CA GLY A 238 14.33 -18.14 -11.04
C GLY A 238 15.70 -18.58 -11.55
N GLY A 239 16.39 -19.39 -10.75
CA GLY A 239 17.68 -19.97 -11.13
C GLY A 239 17.51 -21.31 -11.86
N GLN A 240 18.56 -21.71 -12.58
CA GLN A 240 18.55 -22.94 -13.38
C GLN A 240 18.73 -24.22 -12.54
N ARG A 241 19.64 -24.20 -11.58
CA ARG A 241 19.98 -25.36 -10.71
C ARG A 241 19.55 -25.14 -9.27
N SER A 242 19.89 -23.98 -8.72
CA SER A 242 19.49 -23.50 -7.40
C SER A 242 18.42 -22.42 -7.55
N LEU A 243 17.62 -22.19 -6.50
CA LEU A 243 16.50 -21.24 -6.55
C LEU A 243 15.54 -21.46 -7.76
N VAL A 244 15.31 -22.73 -8.12
CA VAL A 244 14.32 -23.09 -9.15
C VAL A 244 12.93 -22.66 -8.67
N ASN A 245 12.23 -21.88 -9.51
CA ASN A 245 10.94 -21.25 -9.20
C ASN A 245 10.96 -20.41 -7.90
N LYS A 246 12.14 -19.88 -7.53
CA LYS A 246 12.32 -18.94 -6.44
C LYS A 246 12.96 -17.66 -6.95
N TRP A 247 12.68 -16.53 -6.32
CA TRP A 247 13.27 -15.26 -6.72
C TRP A 247 14.79 -15.33 -6.66
N THR A 248 15.48 -14.74 -7.62
CA THR A 248 16.94 -14.60 -7.62
C THR A 248 17.36 -13.15 -7.44
N THR A 249 16.43 -12.22 -7.65
CA THR A 249 16.62 -10.77 -7.59
C THR A 249 16.06 -10.13 -6.32
N PHE A 250 15.50 -10.94 -5.40
CA PHE A 250 14.92 -10.44 -4.15
C PHE A 250 15.99 -9.85 -3.23
N LEU A 251 15.83 -8.57 -2.91
CA LEU A 251 16.58 -7.88 -1.86
C LEU A 251 15.62 -7.08 -0.99
N LYS A 252 15.96 -6.86 0.29
CA LYS A 252 15.23 -5.99 1.21
C LYS A 252 16.15 -5.05 1.97
N ALA A 253 15.67 -3.85 2.27
CA ALA A 253 16.36 -2.86 3.08
C ALA A 253 15.43 -2.33 4.19
N ARG A 254 16.00 -1.87 5.31
CA ARG A 254 15.23 -1.20 6.38
C ARG A 254 14.75 0.16 5.90
N LEU A 255 13.47 0.48 6.08
CA LEU A 255 12.95 1.84 6.01
C LEU A 255 13.03 2.46 7.40
N VAL A 256 13.70 3.60 7.54
CA VAL A 256 13.86 4.30 8.82
C VAL A 256 12.98 5.54 8.84
N CYS A 257 12.08 5.62 9.81
CA CYS A 257 11.39 6.85 10.14
C CYS A 257 11.68 7.17 11.62
N SER A 258 12.54 8.15 11.88
CA SER A 258 12.96 8.52 13.23
C SER A 258 13.07 10.02 13.43
N VAL A 259 12.89 10.44 14.67
CA VAL A 259 13.13 11.82 15.12
C VAL A 259 14.43 11.83 15.91
N PRO A 260 15.45 12.60 15.47
CA PRO A 260 16.69 12.74 16.23
C PRO A 260 16.44 13.36 17.61
N GLY A 261 16.87 12.67 18.66
CA GLY A 261 16.80 13.16 20.04
C GLY A 261 17.89 14.21 20.34
N THR A 262 17.61 15.11 21.28
CA THR A 262 18.59 16.12 21.74
C THR A 262 19.75 15.52 22.53
N ASP A 263 19.52 14.34 23.11
CA ASP A 263 20.48 13.48 23.81
C ASP A 263 21.22 12.50 22.88
N GLY A 264 20.95 12.57 21.57
CA GLY A 264 21.51 11.66 20.57
C GLY A 264 20.78 10.33 20.43
N ALA A 265 19.68 10.10 21.16
CA ALA A 265 18.85 8.91 21.01
C ALA A 265 17.67 9.18 20.07
N ASP A 266 17.68 8.51 18.91
CA ASP A 266 16.60 8.60 17.95
C ASP A 266 15.32 7.93 18.45
N THR A 267 14.18 8.62 18.29
CA THR A 267 12.86 8.02 18.50
C THR A 267 12.37 7.40 17.20
N HIS A 268 12.30 6.07 17.15
CA HIS A 268 11.92 5.31 15.95
C HIS A 268 10.42 4.99 15.87
N PHE A 269 9.89 5.03 14.65
CA PHE A 269 8.56 4.56 14.28
C PHE A 269 8.75 3.39 13.31
N ASP A 270 8.75 2.17 13.83
CA ASP A 270 9.16 0.98 13.06
C ASP A 270 7.97 0.16 12.51
N GLU A 271 6.72 0.40 12.95
CA GLU A 271 5.54 -0.31 12.45
C GLU A 271 4.97 0.41 11.22
N LEU A 272 5.27 -0.09 10.02
CA LEU A 272 4.71 0.44 8.78
C LEU A 272 3.20 0.16 8.69
N ARG A 273 2.39 1.18 8.42
CA ARG A 273 0.91 1.08 8.36
C ARG A 273 0.34 1.16 6.95
N ASP A 274 0.82 2.10 6.14
CA ASP A 274 0.32 2.33 4.78
C ASP A 274 1.36 3.04 3.93
N VAL A 275 1.29 2.87 2.61
CA VAL A 275 2.19 3.52 1.66
C VAL A 275 1.41 4.11 0.48
N PHE A 276 1.69 5.36 0.14
CA PHE A 276 1.13 6.05 -1.01
C PHE A 276 2.22 6.49 -1.97
N LEU A 277 2.15 6.04 -3.23
CA LEU A 277 3.03 6.51 -4.30
C LEU A 277 2.45 7.74 -4.98
N LEU A 278 3.07 8.89 -4.74
CA LEU A 278 2.78 10.11 -5.47
C LEU A 278 3.57 10.13 -6.78
N GLN A 279 2.87 9.97 -7.90
CA GLN A 279 3.48 10.03 -9.23
C GLN A 279 4.00 11.45 -9.52
N THR A 280 5.23 11.53 -10.02
CA THR A 280 5.82 12.79 -10.50
C THR A 280 5.74 12.86 -12.02
N ARG A 281 6.29 13.93 -12.63
CA ARG A 281 6.40 14.02 -14.10
C ARG A 281 7.22 12.87 -14.68
N ASP A 282 8.19 12.37 -13.91
CA ASP A 282 8.99 11.19 -14.27
C ASP A 282 8.46 9.96 -13.53
N LYS A 283 7.84 9.05 -14.27
CA LYS A 283 7.26 7.80 -13.73
C LYS A 283 8.29 6.90 -13.06
N ARG A 284 9.59 7.08 -13.34
CA ARG A 284 10.69 6.35 -12.71
C ARG A 284 11.04 6.89 -11.33
N ASN A 285 10.55 8.07 -10.98
CA ASN A 285 10.86 8.74 -9.72
C ASN A 285 9.59 9.22 -9.01
N PRO A 286 8.66 8.32 -8.63
CA PRO A 286 7.60 8.65 -7.70
C PRO A 286 8.16 8.99 -6.31
N LEU A 287 7.41 9.76 -5.54
CA LEU A 287 7.68 9.98 -4.11
C LEU A 287 6.88 8.96 -3.31
N VAL A 288 7.55 8.31 -2.36
CA VAL A 288 6.95 7.29 -1.50
C VAL A 288 6.59 7.93 -0.16
N TYR A 289 5.31 8.14 0.10
CA TYR A 289 4.80 8.56 1.39
C TYR A 289 4.44 7.33 2.20
N ALA A 290 4.92 7.25 3.43
CA ALA A 290 4.67 6.09 4.28
C ALA A 290 4.30 6.53 5.70
N ILE A 291 3.26 5.91 6.25
CA ILE A 291 2.86 6.07 7.64
C ILE A 291 3.52 4.99 8.48
N PHE A 292 4.06 5.42 9.61
CA PHE A 292 4.62 4.56 10.63
C PHE A 292 3.92 4.82 11.96
N SER A 293 3.79 3.79 12.80
CA SER A 293 3.46 3.94 14.21
C SER A 293 4.62 3.48 15.09
N THR A 294 4.60 3.91 16.34
CA THR A 294 5.47 3.36 17.38
C THR A 294 5.17 1.87 17.60
N SER A 295 6.19 1.10 18.00
CA SER A 295 6.02 -0.30 18.44
C SER A 295 5.60 -0.41 19.91
N SER A 296 5.65 0.69 20.67
CA SER A 296 5.30 0.72 22.09
C SER A 296 3.79 0.67 22.28
N SER A 297 3.32 -0.18 23.19
CA SER A 297 1.92 -0.20 23.63
C SER A 297 1.57 0.96 24.56
N VAL A 298 2.57 1.59 25.19
CA VAL A 298 2.39 2.68 26.16
C VAL A 298 2.45 4.04 25.46
N PHE A 299 3.41 4.20 24.53
CA PHE A 299 3.59 5.43 23.78
C PHE A 299 3.04 5.24 22.38
N GLN A 300 1.83 5.76 22.14
CA GLN A 300 1.22 5.79 20.83
C GLN A 300 1.64 7.06 20.09
N GLY A 301 2.19 6.87 18.90
CA GLY A 301 2.55 7.97 18.02
C GLY A 301 2.51 7.49 16.58
N SER A 302 2.21 8.42 15.67
CA SER A 302 2.23 8.20 14.23
C SER A 302 3.14 9.21 13.55
N ALA A 303 3.85 8.77 12.52
CA ALA A 303 4.76 9.59 11.75
C ALA A 303 4.53 9.36 10.26
N VAL A 304 4.61 10.43 9.46
CA VAL A 304 4.62 10.36 8.00
C VAL A 304 6.04 10.65 7.53
N CYS A 305 6.67 9.71 6.84
CA CYS A 305 7.98 9.89 6.22
C CYS A 305 7.86 9.83 4.70
N VAL A 306 8.70 10.60 4.00
CA VAL A 306 8.77 10.63 2.54
C VAL A 306 10.10 10.03 2.10
N TYR A 307 10.10 9.17 1.10
CA TYR A 307 11.32 8.57 0.55
C TYR A 307 11.41 8.82 -0.96
N THR A 308 12.64 9.05 -1.43
CA THR A 308 12.90 9.22 -2.87
C THR A 308 13.38 7.90 -3.46
N MET A 309 13.06 7.65 -4.74
CA MET A 309 13.60 6.49 -5.45
C MET A 309 15.14 6.52 -5.56
N ALA A 310 15.75 7.71 -5.53
CA ALA A 310 17.21 7.83 -5.53
C ALA A 310 17.84 7.25 -4.25
N ASP A 311 17.25 7.53 -3.07
CA ASP A 311 17.74 7.00 -1.80
C ASP A 311 17.46 5.49 -1.67
N ILE A 312 16.30 5.04 -2.16
CA ILE A 312 15.95 3.61 -2.23
C ILE A 312 16.97 2.85 -3.09
N ARG A 313 17.24 3.33 -4.31
CA ARG A 313 18.23 2.72 -5.21
C ARG A 313 19.63 2.74 -4.60
N ARG A 314 20.02 3.83 -3.92
CA ARG A 314 21.31 3.92 -3.23
C ARG A 314 21.46 2.85 -2.15
N ALA A 315 20.43 2.55 -1.39
CA ALA A 315 20.46 1.48 -0.39
C ALA A 315 20.61 0.10 -1.04
N PHE A 316 19.87 -0.21 -2.11
CA PHE A 316 20.00 -1.47 -2.85
C PHE A 316 21.32 -1.59 -3.62
N LEU A 317 21.95 -0.47 -3.97
CA LEU A 317 23.31 -0.40 -4.50
C LEU A 317 24.38 -0.35 -3.41
N GLY A 318 24.01 -0.30 -2.13
CA GLY A 318 24.91 -0.32 -0.99
C GLY A 318 25.47 -1.71 -0.65
N PRO A 319 26.18 -1.84 0.47
CA PRO A 319 26.70 -3.13 0.92
C PRO A 319 25.57 -4.07 1.38
N PHE A 320 25.79 -5.37 1.17
CA PHE A 320 24.91 -6.42 1.71
C PHE A 320 25.18 -6.62 3.20
N ALA A 321 24.15 -6.97 3.96
CA ALA A 321 24.28 -7.38 5.35
C ALA A 321 24.79 -8.83 5.40
N HIS A 322 25.77 -9.09 6.28
CA HIS A 322 26.43 -10.39 6.37
C HIS A 322 26.64 -10.80 7.83
N LYS A 323 26.63 -12.11 8.09
CA LYS A 323 27.16 -12.69 9.32
C LYS A 323 27.95 -13.97 9.00
N GLU A 324 29.08 -14.15 9.66
CA GLU A 324 29.94 -15.33 9.46
C GLU A 324 29.33 -16.61 10.05
N GLY A 325 28.49 -16.47 11.08
CA GLY A 325 27.83 -17.60 11.72
C GLY A 325 26.65 -17.18 12.59
N PRO A 326 25.90 -18.14 13.17
CA PRO A 326 24.68 -17.89 13.93
C PRO A 326 24.81 -16.82 15.02
N ASN A 327 25.93 -16.83 15.74
CA ASN A 327 26.21 -16.01 16.92
C ASN A 327 26.98 -14.71 16.60
N TYR A 328 27.32 -14.48 15.33
CA TYR A 328 28.01 -13.26 14.91
C TYR A 328 27.02 -12.12 14.73
N GLN A 329 27.49 -10.90 14.98
CA GLN A 329 26.73 -9.69 14.69
C GLN A 329 26.65 -9.48 13.18
N TRP A 330 25.59 -8.79 12.76
CA TRP A 330 25.44 -8.39 11.37
C TRP A 330 26.40 -7.24 11.06
N VAL A 331 27.16 -7.42 9.99
CA VAL A 331 28.16 -6.46 9.51
C VAL A 331 27.96 -6.17 8.03
N SER A 332 28.55 -5.06 7.57
CA SER A 332 28.65 -4.77 6.14
C SER A 332 29.55 -5.79 5.47
N TYR A 333 29.08 -6.44 4.41
CA TYR A 333 29.88 -7.33 3.59
C TYR A 333 31.01 -6.56 2.88
N GLN A 334 32.27 -6.94 3.14
CA GLN A 334 33.47 -6.27 2.60
C GLN A 334 34.19 -7.07 1.50
N ALA A 335 33.85 -8.34 1.33
CA ALA A 335 34.50 -9.19 0.33
C ALA A 335 33.94 -8.93 -1.07
N ARG A 336 34.50 -9.62 -2.07
CA ARG A 336 34.12 -9.43 -3.47
C ARG A 336 32.67 -9.88 -3.71
N VAL A 337 31.84 -8.96 -4.19
CA VAL A 337 30.48 -9.27 -4.67
C VAL A 337 30.58 -9.91 -6.07
N PRO A 338 29.89 -11.04 -6.34
CA PRO A 338 29.96 -11.71 -7.63
C PRO A 338 29.26 -10.91 -8.75
N TYR A 339 29.59 -11.23 -9.99
CA TYR A 339 29.03 -10.58 -11.19
C TYR A 339 28.16 -11.55 -12.01
N PRO A 340 26.97 -11.14 -12.51
CA PRO A 340 26.33 -9.85 -12.31
C PRO A 340 25.95 -9.65 -10.84
N ARG A 341 25.95 -8.39 -10.40
CA ARG A 341 25.60 -8.04 -9.02
C ARG A 341 24.21 -8.60 -8.67
N PRO A 342 24.07 -9.39 -7.58
CA PRO A 342 22.78 -9.85 -7.07
C PRO A 342 21.78 -8.69 -6.91
N GLY A 343 20.56 -8.90 -7.40
CA GLY A 343 19.50 -7.88 -7.43
C GLY A 343 19.45 -6.99 -8.68
N MET A 344 20.36 -7.19 -9.65
CA MET A 344 20.23 -6.60 -10.99
C MET A 344 19.29 -7.43 -11.87
N CYS A 345 18.52 -6.75 -12.72
CA CYS A 345 17.63 -7.40 -13.67
C CYS A 345 18.42 -7.90 -14.89
N PRO A 346 18.09 -9.10 -15.43
CA PRO A 346 18.65 -9.52 -16.71
C PRO A 346 18.19 -8.55 -17.80
N SER A 347 19.09 -8.20 -18.71
CA SER A 347 18.84 -7.18 -19.73
C SER A 347 19.46 -7.61 -21.05
N LYS A 348 18.65 -7.61 -22.12
CA LYS A 348 19.07 -8.06 -23.46
C LYS A 348 19.92 -7.03 -24.21
N THR A 349 19.93 -5.78 -23.77
CA THR A 349 20.54 -4.64 -24.49
C THR A 349 21.95 -4.33 -24.01
N PHE A 350 22.19 -4.37 -22.70
CA PHE A 350 23.46 -3.97 -22.10
C PHE A 350 24.07 -5.02 -21.15
N GLY A 351 23.43 -6.19 -21.02
CA GLY A 351 23.85 -7.26 -20.12
C GLY A 351 24.44 -8.47 -20.85
N THR A 352 25.31 -9.21 -20.18
CA THR A 352 25.82 -10.51 -20.66
C THR A 352 24.76 -11.61 -20.60
N PHE A 353 23.71 -11.43 -19.79
CA PHE A 353 22.74 -12.46 -19.44
C PHE A 353 21.34 -12.03 -19.83
N SER A 354 20.67 -12.88 -20.61
CA SER A 354 19.32 -12.63 -21.14
C SER A 354 18.20 -13.03 -20.19
N SER A 355 18.52 -13.88 -19.22
CA SER A 355 17.61 -14.44 -18.22
C SER A 355 18.34 -14.71 -16.91
N THR A 356 17.63 -14.70 -15.79
CA THR A 356 18.18 -15.10 -14.48
C THR A 356 18.61 -16.56 -14.43
N LYS A 357 18.08 -17.40 -15.33
CA LYS A 357 18.52 -18.80 -15.48
C LYS A 357 19.96 -18.90 -16.00
N ASP A 358 20.44 -17.87 -16.68
CA ASP A 358 21.79 -17.82 -17.23
C ASP A 358 22.81 -17.32 -16.19
N PHE A 359 22.35 -16.85 -15.01
CA PHE A 359 23.25 -16.34 -13.98
C PHE A 359 24.16 -17.45 -13.41
N PRO A 360 25.44 -17.14 -13.13
CA PRO A 360 26.38 -18.09 -12.53
C PRO A 360 25.90 -18.60 -11.16
N ASP A 361 26.21 -19.85 -10.85
CA ASP A 361 25.83 -20.50 -9.58
C ASP A 361 26.33 -19.69 -8.35
N GLU A 362 27.48 -19.03 -8.45
CA GLU A 362 28.03 -18.15 -7.39
C GLU A 362 27.10 -16.96 -7.09
N VAL A 363 26.52 -16.34 -8.11
CA VAL A 363 25.59 -15.19 -7.96
C VAL A 363 24.30 -15.65 -7.31
N ILE A 364 23.75 -16.78 -7.76
CA ILE A 364 22.53 -17.38 -7.20
C ILE A 364 22.72 -17.75 -5.73
N GLN A 365 23.85 -18.38 -5.40
CA GLN A 365 24.16 -18.76 -4.02
C GLN A 365 24.41 -17.55 -3.13
N PHE A 366 25.03 -16.48 -3.66
CA PHE A 366 25.19 -15.24 -2.93
C PHE A 366 23.83 -14.59 -2.63
N ALA A 367 22.97 -14.44 -3.64
CA ALA A 367 21.64 -13.86 -3.51
C ALA A 367 20.79 -14.61 -2.47
N ARG A 368 20.86 -15.94 -2.48
CA ARG A 368 20.18 -16.81 -1.52
C ARG A 368 20.53 -16.50 -0.06
N HIS A 369 21.79 -16.16 0.19
CA HIS A 369 22.31 -15.97 1.55
C HIS A 369 22.37 -14.52 2.00
N HIS A 370 22.27 -13.56 1.07
CA HIS A 370 22.37 -12.13 1.34
C HIS A 370 21.15 -11.35 0.80
N PRO A 371 19.91 -11.68 1.19
CA PRO A 371 18.73 -10.92 0.77
C PRO A 371 18.63 -9.55 1.48
N LEU A 372 19.31 -9.33 2.60
CA LEU A 372 19.24 -8.09 3.39
C LEU A 372 20.36 -7.11 3.01
N MET A 373 20.01 -5.86 2.76
CA MET A 373 20.95 -4.75 2.61
C MET A 373 21.38 -4.22 3.97
N TYR A 374 22.65 -3.85 4.10
CA TYR A 374 23.19 -3.32 5.36
C TYR A 374 22.77 -1.86 5.60
N ASN A 375 22.82 -1.04 4.55
CA ASN A 375 22.41 0.36 4.65
C ASN A 375 20.88 0.48 4.68
N PRO A 376 20.31 1.27 5.62
CA PRO A 376 18.90 1.60 5.59
C PRO A 376 18.58 2.61 4.50
N VAL A 377 17.30 2.73 4.17
CA VAL A 377 16.73 3.86 3.44
C VAL A 377 16.28 4.90 4.47
N LEU A 378 16.88 6.09 4.40
CA LEU A 378 16.55 7.23 5.26
C LEU A 378 15.49 8.12 4.58
N PRO A 379 14.65 8.82 5.35
CA PRO A 379 13.61 9.66 4.79
C PRO A 379 14.23 10.94 4.22
N HIS A 380 13.56 11.54 3.25
CA HIS A 380 13.92 12.82 2.70
C HIS A 380 13.98 13.88 3.82
N GLY A 381 15.10 14.60 3.91
CA GLY A 381 15.34 15.56 5.00
C GLY A 381 15.74 14.94 6.34
N HIS A 382 15.97 13.62 6.40
CA HIS A 382 16.41 12.87 7.60
C HIS A 382 15.50 13.00 8.82
N ARG A 383 14.24 13.36 8.61
CA ARG A 383 13.21 13.46 9.65
C ARG A 383 11.83 13.18 9.05
N PRO A 384 10.80 12.92 9.87
CA PRO A 384 9.44 12.76 9.39
C PRO A 384 8.91 14.09 8.84
N LEU A 385 8.06 14.01 7.82
CA LEU A 385 7.31 15.13 7.29
C LEU A 385 6.25 15.58 8.30
N PHE A 386 5.53 14.64 8.91
CA PHE A 386 4.49 14.96 9.88
C PHE A 386 4.58 14.01 11.08
N LEU A 387 4.28 14.53 12.27
CA LEU A 387 4.33 13.81 13.53
C LEU A 387 3.07 14.09 14.33
N GLN A 388 2.43 13.01 14.78
CA GLN A 388 1.34 13.07 15.74
C GLN A 388 1.71 12.22 16.94
N THR A 389 1.96 12.87 18.07
CA THR A 389 2.25 12.24 19.35
C THR A 389 1.27 12.73 20.41
N ASN A 390 1.10 11.98 21.49
CA ASN A 390 0.19 12.34 22.61
C ASN A 390 -1.30 12.30 22.26
N THR A 391 -1.69 11.53 21.23
CA THR A 391 -3.07 11.19 20.93
C THR A 391 -3.31 9.69 21.18
N PRO A 392 -4.51 9.29 21.64
CA PRO A 392 -4.82 7.89 21.95
C PRO A 392 -5.15 7.04 20.71
N HIS A 393 -4.82 7.53 19.52
CA HIS A 393 -5.19 6.93 18.24
C HIS A 393 -3.99 6.97 17.29
N THR A 394 -3.97 6.04 16.34
CA THR A 394 -2.90 5.92 15.34
C THR A 394 -3.44 6.05 13.92
N PHE A 395 -2.62 6.56 13.02
CA PHE A 395 -2.99 6.64 11.61
C PHE A 395 -2.95 5.26 10.96
N THR A 396 -3.94 4.98 10.12
CA THR A 396 -4.13 3.66 9.50
C THR A 396 -3.86 3.68 8.00
N ARG A 397 -4.15 4.78 7.31
CA ARG A 397 -4.04 4.95 5.85
C ARG A 397 -3.58 6.36 5.49
N ILE A 398 -3.12 6.57 4.26
CA ILE A 398 -2.74 7.87 3.70
C ILE A 398 -3.24 8.03 2.27
N ALA A 399 -3.73 9.23 1.95
CA ALA A 399 -3.84 9.70 0.57
C ALA A 399 -3.19 11.07 0.47
N VAL A 400 -2.54 11.34 -0.66
CA VAL A 400 -1.88 12.62 -0.91
C VAL A 400 -2.42 13.22 -2.20
N ASP A 401 -2.82 14.48 -2.15
CA ASP A 401 -3.21 15.25 -3.32
C ASP A 401 -2.24 16.40 -3.58
N ARG A 402 -2.03 16.71 -4.86
CA ARG A 402 -1.18 17.81 -5.31
C ARG A 402 -2.08 18.93 -5.82
N VAL A 403 -2.19 20.01 -5.06
CA VAL A 403 -3.18 21.07 -5.25
C VAL A 403 -2.51 22.35 -5.74
N THR A 404 -2.94 22.85 -6.88
CA THR A 404 -2.55 24.20 -7.34
C THR A 404 -3.34 25.23 -6.53
N ALA A 405 -2.66 26.07 -5.76
CA ALA A 405 -3.26 27.13 -4.94
C ALA A 405 -3.21 28.50 -5.64
N ALA A 406 -3.90 29.50 -5.08
CA ALA A 406 -4.00 30.85 -5.65
C ALA A 406 -2.70 31.67 -5.56
N ASP A 407 -1.86 31.38 -4.56
CA ASP A 407 -0.58 32.03 -4.28
C ASP A 407 0.62 31.31 -4.92
N GLY A 408 0.42 30.07 -5.39
CA GLY A 408 1.44 29.30 -6.08
C GLY A 408 1.62 29.78 -7.52
N HIS A 409 2.87 30.03 -7.94
CA HIS A 409 3.20 29.95 -9.36
C HIS A 409 2.80 28.55 -9.87
N TYR A 410 2.48 28.42 -11.16
CA TYR A 410 2.11 27.14 -11.80
C TYR A 410 3.10 25.99 -11.51
N ASP A 411 4.32 26.30 -11.07
CA ASP A 411 5.40 25.36 -10.75
C ASP A 411 5.50 24.92 -9.28
N ASP A 412 4.74 25.51 -8.33
CA ASP A 412 4.82 25.13 -6.89
C ASP A 412 3.44 24.80 -6.25
N PRO A 413 2.93 23.58 -6.45
CA PRO A 413 1.68 23.12 -5.88
C PRO A 413 1.84 22.63 -4.44
N ARG A 414 0.83 22.90 -3.63
CA ARG A 414 0.76 22.49 -2.22
C ARG A 414 0.38 21.02 -2.10
N LEU A 415 1.05 20.31 -1.20
CA LEU A 415 0.76 18.92 -0.90
C LEU A 415 -0.26 18.85 0.24
N THR A 416 -1.38 18.16 0.00
CA THR A 416 -2.40 17.92 1.03
C THR A 416 -2.44 16.43 1.36
N LEU A 417 -2.27 16.11 2.63
CA LEU A 417 -2.33 14.77 3.19
C LEU A 417 -3.69 14.55 3.85
N PHE A 418 -4.29 13.41 3.56
CA PHE A 418 -5.47 12.90 4.24
C PHE A 418 -5.04 11.68 5.05
N LEU A 419 -5.10 11.79 6.38
CA LEU A 419 -4.59 10.81 7.34
C LEU A 419 -5.76 10.25 8.17
N PRO A 420 -6.41 9.17 7.70
CA PRO A 420 -7.33 8.39 8.51
C PRO A 420 -6.72 7.80 9.78
N ALA A 421 -7.52 7.70 10.83
CA ALA A 421 -7.15 7.08 12.10
C ALA A 421 -7.96 5.80 12.42
N ASP A 422 -7.46 5.04 13.40
CA ASP A 422 -8.10 3.85 13.96
C ASP A 422 -9.37 4.14 14.78
N VAL A 423 -9.72 5.43 14.97
CA VAL A 423 -10.96 5.90 15.61
C VAL A 423 -11.99 6.47 14.62
N GLY A 424 -11.80 6.23 13.32
CA GLY A 424 -12.78 6.63 12.31
C GLY A 424 -12.76 8.13 11.97
N THR A 425 -11.69 8.86 12.34
CA THR A 425 -11.46 10.25 11.93
C THR A 425 -10.55 10.33 10.70
N VAL A 426 -10.62 11.45 9.99
CA VAL A 426 -9.67 11.82 8.92
C VAL A 426 -9.09 13.19 9.25
N LEU A 427 -7.77 13.24 9.40
CA LEU A 427 -7.02 14.48 9.58
C LEU A 427 -6.57 15.00 8.21
N LYS A 428 -6.85 16.28 7.91
CA LYS A 428 -6.37 16.96 6.70
C LYS A 428 -5.21 17.87 7.07
N VAL A 429 -4.05 17.60 6.48
CA VAL A 429 -2.81 18.35 6.74
C VAL A 429 -2.27 18.89 5.44
N VAL A 430 -1.82 20.15 5.42
CA VAL A 430 -1.16 20.75 4.27
C VAL A 430 0.30 20.98 4.60
N SER A 431 1.17 20.60 3.68
CA SER A 431 2.60 20.89 3.77
C SER A 431 2.92 22.11 2.90
N VAL A 432 3.40 23.17 3.54
CA VAL A 432 3.71 24.47 2.91
C VAL A 432 5.22 24.69 2.95
N PRO A 433 5.90 24.94 1.81
CA PRO A 433 7.31 25.31 1.83
C PRO A 433 7.49 26.66 2.55
N LYS A 434 8.43 26.75 3.50
CA LYS A 434 8.78 28.02 4.17
C LYS A 434 9.82 28.82 3.39
N GLU A 435 11.00 28.22 3.16
CA GLU A 435 12.17 28.88 2.57
C GLU A 435 12.91 28.00 1.55
N SER A 436 12.79 26.68 1.65
CA SER A 436 13.29 25.68 0.70
C SER A 436 12.47 24.38 0.82
N TRP A 437 12.55 23.47 -0.15
CA TRP A 437 11.97 22.12 -0.05
C TRP A 437 12.42 21.32 1.18
N GLN A 438 13.51 21.74 1.84
CA GLN A 438 14.06 21.13 3.05
C GLN A 438 13.44 21.69 4.35
N SER A 439 12.66 22.78 4.26
CA SER A 439 11.94 23.40 5.37
C SER A 439 10.47 23.52 4.98
N MET A 440 9.72 22.47 5.27
CA MET A 440 8.26 22.44 5.15
C MET A 440 7.65 22.81 6.50
N GLU A 441 6.52 23.51 6.46
CA GLU A 441 5.62 23.75 7.58
C GLU A 441 4.36 22.95 7.38
N GLU A 442 4.02 22.13 8.36
CA GLU A 442 2.80 21.33 8.36
C GLU A 442 1.69 22.08 9.08
N LEU A 443 0.57 22.27 8.40
CA LEU A 443 -0.61 22.90 8.96
C LEU A 443 -1.77 21.91 8.98
N VAL A 444 -2.24 21.60 10.18
CA VAL A 444 -3.47 20.83 10.38
C VAL A 444 -4.65 21.75 10.09
N LEU A 445 -5.47 21.39 9.10
CA LEU A 445 -6.62 22.18 8.67
C LEU A 445 -7.91 21.76 9.37
N GLU A 446 -8.16 20.46 9.40
CA GLU A 446 -9.39 19.90 9.94
C GLU A 446 -9.20 18.44 10.37
N GLU A 447 -9.95 18.05 11.40
CA GLU A 447 -10.17 16.65 11.77
C GLU A 447 -11.66 16.35 11.68
N LEU A 448 -12.02 15.33 10.87
CA LEU A 448 -13.41 15.00 10.61
C LEU A 448 -13.74 13.58 11.10
N GLN A 449 -14.74 13.44 11.97
CA GLN A 449 -15.32 12.15 12.30
C GLN A 449 -16.14 11.62 11.11
N VAL A 450 -15.69 10.52 10.51
CA VAL A 450 -16.32 9.90 9.33
C VAL A 450 -17.35 8.85 9.74
N PHE A 451 -17.00 7.99 10.69
CA PHE A 451 -17.87 6.91 11.16
C PHE A 451 -18.34 7.18 12.59
N GLN A 452 -19.65 7.13 12.82
CA GLN A 452 -20.26 7.47 14.12
C GLN A 452 -19.92 6.46 15.22
N ASP A 453 -19.68 5.22 14.85
CA ASP A 453 -19.27 4.12 15.72
C ASP A 453 -17.75 4.10 15.97
N SER A 454 -17.02 5.13 15.50
CA SER A 454 -15.55 5.20 15.56
C SER A 454 -14.86 3.98 14.94
N SER A 455 -15.48 3.35 13.94
CA SER A 455 -14.90 2.19 13.26
C SER A 455 -13.57 2.58 12.56
N PRO A 456 -12.48 1.81 12.75
CA PRO A 456 -11.21 2.08 12.10
C PRO A 456 -11.34 2.17 10.58
N ILE A 457 -10.68 3.16 9.99
CA ILE A 457 -10.59 3.27 8.53
C ILE A 457 -9.52 2.30 8.06
N THR A 458 -9.92 1.32 7.24
CA THR A 458 -9.06 0.21 6.80
C THR A 458 -8.68 0.26 5.34
N SER A 459 -9.34 1.10 4.54
CA SER A 459 -9.08 1.30 3.12
C SER A 459 -9.37 2.75 2.74
N LEU A 460 -8.60 3.29 1.80
CA LEU A 460 -8.70 4.68 1.38
C LEU A 460 -8.42 4.79 -0.12
N GLN A 461 -9.22 5.57 -0.85
CA GLN A 461 -8.99 5.92 -2.24
C GLN A 461 -9.30 7.39 -2.46
N ILE A 462 -8.50 8.07 -3.28
CA ILE A 462 -8.67 9.47 -3.62
C ILE A 462 -8.93 9.63 -5.11
N SER A 463 -9.92 10.46 -5.45
CA SER A 463 -10.16 10.95 -6.81
C SER A 463 -9.93 12.46 -6.83
N SER A 464 -8.74 12.89 -7.22
CA SER A 464 -8.44 14.31 -7.43
C SER A 464 -9.27 14.88 -8.58
N LYS A 465 -9.60 14.08 -9.60
CA LYS A 465 -10.43 14.52 -10.73
C LYS A 465 -11.86 14.86 -10.29
N ARG A 466 -12.47 14.02 -9.45
CA ARG A 466 -13.85 14.21 -8.94
C ARG A 466 -13.89 14.96 -7.61
N GLN A 467 -12.74 15.23 -7.01
CA GLN A 467 -12.60 15.91 -5.73
C GLN A 467 -13.30 15.18 -4.58
N GLN A 468 -13.11 13.86 -4.56
CA GLN A 468 -13.70 12.96 -3.56
C GLN A 468 -12.64 12.07 -2.92
N LEU A 469 -12.84 11.77 -1.64
CA LEU A 469 -12.16 10.75 -0.86
C LEU A 469 -13.16 9.65 -0.52
N TYR A 470 -12.73 8.40 -0.68
CA TYR A 470 -13.52 7.21 -0.38
C TYR A 470 -12.82 6.42 0.72
N ALA A 471 -13.51 6.15 1.82
CA ALA A 471 -12.94 5.47 2.98
C ALA A 471 -13.79 4.24 3.35
N GLY A 472 -13.16 3.09 3.59
CA GLY A 472 -13.85 1.86 4.00
C GLY A 472 -13.48 1.43 5.41
N SER A 473 -14.47 0.96 6.17
CA SER A 473 -14.31 0.42 7.52
C SER A 473 -14.89 -0.99 7.63
N ALA A 474 -14.97 -1.52 8.85
CA ALA A 474 -15.72 -2.75 9.09
C ALA A 474 -17.23 -2.57 8.87
N THR A 475 -17.76 -1.34 9.01
CA THR A 475 -19.20 -1.09 9.10
C THR A 475 -19.78 -0.38 7.89
N ALA A 476 -19.00 0.42 7.16
CA ALA A 476 -19.50 1.16 5.99
C ALA A 476 -18.39 1.57 5.01
N VAL A 477 -18.82 2.05 3.83
CA VAL A 477 -18.01 2.88 2.94
C VAL A 477 -18.50 4.33 3.03
N ALA A 478 -17.58 5.27 3.11
CA ALA A 478 -17.82 6.70 3.15
C ALA A 478 -17.32 7.39 1.88
N GLN A 479 -18.05 8.39 1.41
CA GLN A 479 -17.66 9.34 0.37
C GLN A 479 -17.66 10.74 0.96
N LEU A 480 -16.55 11.46 0.76
CA LEU A 480 -16.25 12.75 1.38
C LEU A 480 -15.67 13.71 0.33
N PRO A 481 -16.09 14.98 0.26
CA PRO A 481 -15.43 15.95 -0.59
C PRO A 481 -14.05 16.33 -0.04
N LEU A 482 -13.06 16.54 -0.91
CA LEU A 482 -11.69 16.95 -0.51
C LEU A 482 -11.63 18.37 0.10
N HIS A 483 -12.66 19.17 -0.15
CA HIS A 483 -12.78 20.54 0.33
C HIS A 483 -14.22 20.88 0.68
N ARG A 484 -14.39 21.79 1.64
CA ARG A 484 -15.70 22.28 2.09
C ARG A 484 -15.65 23.78 2.34
N CYS A 485 -15.20 24.55 1.36
CA CYS A 485 -14.89 25.98 1.52
C CYS A 485 -16.01 26.81 2.19
N GLY A 486 -17.28 26.45 1.95
CA GLY A 486 -18.42 27.10 2.57
C GLY A 486 -18.51 26.97 4.11
N ILE A 487 -17.70 26.12 4.75
CA ILE A 487 -17.65 26.01 6.22
C ILE A 487 -16.80 27.09 6.87
N TYR A 488 -15.83 27.66 6.13
CA TYR A 488 -14.83 28.56 6.73
C TYR A 488 -15.39 29.93 7.09
N GLY A 489 -16.62 30.25 6.68
CA GLY A 489 -17.33 31.46 7.07
C GLY A 489 -17.79 32.30 5.87
N LYS A 490 -18.33 33.47 6.17
CA LYS A 490 -18.90 34.38 5.16
C LYS A 490 -18.03 35.61 4.90
N ALA A 491 -16.92 35.77 5.61
CA ALA A 491 -15.98 36.87 5.40
C ALA A 491 -14.70 36.40 4.71
N CYS A 492 -14.09 37.32 3.94
CA CYS A 492 -12.80 37.10 3.28
C CYS A 492 -11.71 36.67 4.26
N ALA A 493 -11.64 37.33 5.42
CA ALA A 493 -10.63 37.04 6.44
C ALA A 493 -10.68 35.58 6.91
N GLU A 494 -11.88 35.03 7.16
CA GLU A 494 -12.05 33.66 7.64
C GLU A 494 -11.63 32.63 6.56
N CYS A 495 -11.99 32.88 5.29
CA CYS A 495 -11.58 32.06 4.16
C CYS A 495 -10.05 32.04 3.97
N CYS A 496 -9.40 33.20 4.07
CA CYS A 496 -7.94 33.31 3.94
C CYS A 496 -7.20 32.67 5.13
N LEU A 497 -7.73 32.82 6.35
CA LEU A 497 -7.14 32.24 7.56
C LEU A 497 -7.25 30.71 7.59
N ALA A 498 -8.22 30.12 6.89
CA ALA A 498 -8.35 28.67 6.77
C ALA A 498 -7.14 28.03 6.07
N ARG A 499 -6.39 28.77 5.24
CA ARG A 499 -5.17 28.31 4.54
C ARG A 499 -5.36 26.99 3.75
N ASP A 500 -6.60 26.67 3.40
CA ASP A 500 -6.96 25.48 2.64
C ASP A 500 -6.66 25.71 1.15
N PRO A 501 -5.72 24.96 0.53
CA PRO A 501 -5.29 25.20 -0.86
C PRO A 501 -6.41 24.97 -1.88
N TYR A 502 -7.48 24.28 -1.51
CA TYR A 502 -8.64 24.10 -2.37
C TYR A 502 -9.60 25.28 -2.36
N CYS A 503 -9.43 26.24 -1.45
CA CYS A 503 -10.40 27.29 -1.18
C CYS A 503 -9.81 28.68 -1.43
N ALA A 504 -10.62 29.55 -2.03
CA ALA A 504 -10.29 30.94 -2.27
C ALA A 504 -11.54 31.82 -2.10
N TRP A 505 -11.30 33.08 -1.77
CA TRP A 505 -12.36 34.08 -1.72
C TRP A 505 -12.65 34.60 -3.13
N ASP A 506 -13.88 34.44 -3.62
CA ASP A 506 -14.28 34.87 -4.97
C ASP A 506 -14.77 36.33 -5.05
N GLY A 507 -14.74 37.05 -3.93
CA GLY A 507 -15.29 38.40 -3.79
C GLY A 507 -16.61 38.44 -3.01
N ASN A 508 -17.37 37.34 -2.98
CA ASN A 508 -18.67 37.24 -2.32
C ASN A 508 -18.74 36.10 -1.28
N SER A 509 -18.08 34.99 -1.53
CA SER A 509 -18.09 33.81 -0.65
C SER A 509 -16.80 33.00 -0.74
N CYS A 510 -16.55 32.14 0.25
CA CYS A 510 -15.44 31.20 0.22
C CYS A 510 -15.81 30.00 -0.65
N THR A 511 -15.22 29.91 -1.84
CA THR A 511 -15.53 28.88 -2.83
C THR A 511 -14.28 28.11 -3.24
N ARG A 512 -14.46 27.09 -4.07
CA ARG A 512 -13.35 26.28 -4.57
C ARG A 512 -12.46 27.15 -5.45
N TYR A 513 -11.16 27.12 -5.23
CA TYR A 513 -10.20 27.72 -6.14
C TYR A 513 -10.20 27.00 -7.49
N VAL A 514 -10.33 27.77 -8.56
CA VAL A 514 -10.22 27.29 -9.94
C VAL A 514 -9.17 28.16 -10.63
N PRO A 515 -8.08 27.58 -11.16
CA PRO A 515 -7.07 28.34 -11.88
C PRO A 515 -7.70 29.09 -13.06
N ASN A 516 -7.38 30.37 -13.19
CA ASN A 516 -7.91 31.19 -14.27
C ASN A 516 -7.22 30.77 -15.59
N THR A 517 -7.92 30.08 -16.48
CA THR A 517 -7.39 29.60 -17.78
C THR A 517 -7.21 30.71 -18.82
N LYS A 518 -7.43 31.97 -18.43
CA LYS A 518 -7.17 33.15 -19.28
C LYS A 518 -5.95 33.90 -18.75
N ARG A 519 -4.78 33.54 -19.25
CA ARG A 519 -3.67 34.48 -19.42
C ARG A 519 -2.75 34.06 -20.55
#